data_AF-A0A1D7TKY2-F1
#
_entry.id   AF-A0A1D7TKY2-F1
#
_cell.length_a   1.000
_cell.length_b   1.000
_cell.length_c   1.000
_cell.angle_alpha   90.00
_cell.angle_beta   90.00
_cell.angle_gamma   90.00
#
_symmetry.space_group_name_H-M   'P 1'
#
loop_
_entity.id
_entity.type
_entity.pdbx_description
1 polymer ?
#
loop_
_entity_poly.entity_id
_entity_poly.type
_entity_poly.pdbx_seq_one_letter_code
_entity_poly.pdbx_strand_id
1 'polypeptide(L)'
;MKNLYISILVSMIVPILVLGIGDGLYIGLWYYFIVPLIILGLSSAFKLTSSFYTGVSTAIAISFIIYLNINWTAKIPEGLLGLGHIFSLPGAFLTVMITAFWLKKKNNHLPAQNLRVGFFSFTIGFLLNQIVICNLWMYCGVLSF
;
A
#
# COMPACT_ATOMS: atom_id res chain seq x y z
N MET A 1 12.99 -15.68 5.12
CA MET A 1 13.42 -14.48 4.35
C MET A 1 13.67 -14.75 2.87
N LYS A 2 14.07 -15.97 2.43
CA LYS A 2 14.33 -16.31 1.00
C LYS A 2 13.18 -16.04 0.00
N ASN A 3 11.98 -15.67 0.44
CA ASN A 3 10.76 -15.56 -0.38
C ASN A 3 10.17 -14.14 -0.48
N LEU A 4 10.88 -13.07 -0.07
CA LEU A 4 10.39 -11.68 -0.19
C LEU A 4 11.01 -10.89 -1.37
N TYR A 5 11.93 -11.49 -2.12
CA TYR A 5 12.72 -10.79 -3.13
C TYR A 5 11.85 -10.05 -4.18
N ILE A 6 10.86 -10.75 -4.74
CA ILE A 6 9.95 -10.15 -5.73
C ILE A 6 9.17 -8.99 -5.13
N SER A 7 8.66 -9.15 -3.91
CA SER A 7 7.88 -8.10 -3.24
C SER A 7 8.73 -6.87 -2.95
N ILE A 8 10.00 -7.06 -2.56
CA ILE A 8 10.96 -5.96 -2.38
C ILE A 8 11.22 -5.26 -3.71
N LEU A 9 11.47 -6.00 -4.79
CA LEU A 9 11.66 -5.40 -6.12
C LEU A 9 10.43 -4.58 -6.56
N VAL A 10 9.23 -5.09 -6.35
CA VAL A 10 7.98 -4.37 -6.65
C VAL A 10 7.86 -3.12 -5.79
N SER A 11 8.19 -3.18 -4.49
CA SER A 11 8.19 -2.01 -3.62
C SER A 11 9.22 -0.95 -4.00
N MET A 12 10.30 -1.31 -4.70
CA MET A 12 11.31 -0.35 -5.17
C MET A 12 10.86 0.48 -6.38
N ILE A 13 9.78 0.08 -7.08
CA ILE A 13 9.26 0.83 -8.23
C ILE A 13 8.95 2.29 -7.84
N VAL A 14 8.29 2.49 -6.70
CA VAL A 14 7.85 3.82 -6.28
C VAL A 14 9.01 4.73 -5.85
N PRO A 15 9.94 4.31 -4.96
CA PRO A 15 11.13 5.11 -4.67
C PRO A 15 11.93 5.50 -5.92
N ILE A 16 12.08 4.59 -6.89
CA ILE A 16 12.77 4.87 -8.15
C ILE A 16 12.03 5.96 -8.95
N LEU A 17 10.70 5.87 -9.05
CA LEU A 17 9.89 6.90 -9.71
C LEU A 17 10.02 8.26 -9.02
N VAL A 18 9.97 8.29 -7.69
CA VAL A 18 10.11 9.52 -6.89
C VAL A 18 11.49 10.15 -7.05
N LEU A 19 12.56 9.34 -7.13
CA LEU A 19 13.91 9.84 -7.40
C LEU A 19 14.05 10.44 -8.81
N GLY A 20 13.32 9.90 -9.80
CA GLY A 20 13.39 10.37 -11.19
C GLY A 20 12.51 11.58 -11.48
N ILE A 21 11.30 11.64 -10.93
CA ILE A 21 10.28 12.65 -11.26
C ILE A 21 10.16 13.72 -10.16
N GLY A 22 10.48 13.36 -8.92
CA GLY A 22 10.30 14.19 -7.73
C GLY A 22 9.16 13.71 -6.85
N ASP A 23 9.20 14.14 -5.58
CA ASP A 23 8.20 13.78 -4.57
C ASP A 23 6.89 14.57 -4.78
N GLY A 24 5.92 13.91 -5.41
CA GLY A 24 4.57 14.46 -5.61
C GLY A 24 3.68 14.44 -4.36
N LEU A 25 4.08 13.80 -3.26
CA LEU A 25 3.32 13.80 -2.00
C LEU A 25 3.84 14.81 -0.98
N TYR A 26 5.02 15.39 -1.20
CA TYR A 26 5.66 16.36 -0.33
C TYR A 26 5.87 15.87 1.11
N ILE A 27 6.11 14.56 1.29
CA ILE A 27 6.29 13.91 2.61
C ILE A 27 7.74 13.46 2.84
N GLY A 28 8.51 13.31 1.77
CA GLY A 28 9.89 12.88 1.78
C GLY A 28 10.07 11.41 1.40
N LEU A 29 11.26 11.10 0.87
CA LEU A 29 11.58 9.79 0.29
C LEU A 29 11.44 8.61 1.29
N TRP A 30 11.64 8.87 2.59
CA TRP A 30 11.53 7.87 3.66
C TRP A 30 10.17 7.17 3.67
N TYR A 31 9.11 7.87 3.25
CA TYR A 31 7.75 7.37 3.31
C TYR A 31 7.52 6.18 2.36
N TYR A 32 8.10 6.23 1.17
CA TYR A 32 7.99 5.16 0.18
C TYR A 32 8.73 3.89 0.58
N PHE A 33 9.68 3.98 1.50
CA PHE A 33 10.38 2.82 2.07
C PHE A 33 9.67 2.28 3.32
N ILE A 34 9.19 3.16 4.20
CA ILE A 34 8.67 2.75 5.50
C ILE A 34 7.34 2.00 5.39
N VAL A 35 6.46 2.39 4.47
CA VAL A 35 5.16 1.75 4.26
C VAL A 35 5.28 0.28 3.88
N PRO A 36 6.00 -0.10 2.80
CA PRO A 36 6.20 -1.50 2.48
C PRO A 36 7.00 -2.22 3.57
N LEU A 37 7.99 -1.57 4.19
CA LEU A 37 8.79 -2.18 5.26
C LEU A 37 7.91 -2.60 6.46
N ILE A 38 7.01 -1.73 6.92
CA ILE A 38 6.13 -2.03 8.06
C ILE A 38 5.12 -3.12 7.69
N ILE A 39 4.39 -2.96 6.59
CA ILE A 39 3.29 -3.86 6.24
C ILE A 39 3.83 -5.26 5.87
N LEU A 40 4.88 -5.33 5.05
CA LEU A 40 5.51 -6.59 4.68
C LEU A 40 6.28 -7.20 5.86
N GLY A 41 6.98 -6.38 6.65
CA GLY A 41 7.73 -6.82 7.82
C GLY A 41 6.83 -7.47 8.86
N LEU A 42 5.72 -6.83 9.24
CA LEU A 42 4.78 -7.36 10.21
C LEU A 42 4.01 -8.58 9.68
N SER A 43 3.58 -8.55 8.41
CA SER A 43 2.94 -9.72 7.79
C SER A 43 3.90 -10.91 7.59
N SER A 44 5.22 -10.69 7.63
CA SER A 44 6.22 -11.76 7.52
C SER A 44 6.18 -12.76 8.69
N ALA A 45 5.69 -12.35 9.87
CA ALA A 45 5.51 -13.22 11.03
C ALA A 45 4.55 -14.40 10.76
N PHE A 46 3.67 -14.25 9.77
CA PHE A 46 2.74 -15.30 9.35
C PHE A 46 3.38 -16.35 8.44
N LYS A 47 4.60 -16.13 7.92
CA LYS A 47 5.36 -17.06 7.05
C LYS A 47 4.54 -17.54 5.85
N LEU A 48 3.85 -16.61 5.18
CA LEU A 48 3.01 -16.92 4.01
C LEU A 48 3.86 -17.16 2.75
N THR A 49 3.20 -17.53 1.65
CA THR A 49 3.87 -17.71 0.36
C THR A 49 4.37 -16.38 -0.19
N SER A 50 5.45 -16.42 -0.99
CA SER A 50 6.02 -15.24 -1.67
C SER A 50 4.95 -14.44 -2.42
N SER A 51 4.02 -15.15 -3.07
CA SER A 51 2.96 -14.56 -3.88
C SER A 51 2.03 -13.65 -3.08
N PHE A 52 1.75 -13.94 -1.81
CA PHE A 52 0.95 -13.06 -0.95
C PHE A 52 1.62 -11.70 -0.78
N TYR A 53 2.90 -11.71 -0.39
CA TYR A 53 3.69 -10.49 -0.20
C TYR A 53 3.82 -9.70 -1.50
N THR A 54 3.97 -10.38 -2.64
CA THR A 54 3.97 -9.73 -3.96
C THR A 54 2.64 -9.02 -4.22
N GLY A 55 1.51 -9.67 -3.98
CA GLY A 55 0.19 -9.05 -4.12
C GLY A 55 0.03 -7.80 -3.26
N VAL A 56 0.44 -7.85 -1.99
CA VAL A 56 0.43 -6.70 -1.08
C VAL A 56 1.35 -5.58 -1.58
N SER A 57 2.59 -5.91 -1.98
CA SER A 57 3.54 -4.91 -2.50
C SER A 57 3.07 -4.23 -3.78
N THR A 58 2.40 -4.98 -4.69
CA THR A 58 1.81 -4.42 -5.91
C THR A 58 0.69 -3.44 -5.56
N ALA A 59 -0.18 -3.79 -4.60
CA ALA A 59 -1.26 -2.92 -4.17
C ALA A 59 -0.73 -1.63 -3.51
N ILE A 60 0.30 -1.72 -2.67
CA ILE A 60 1.03 -0.56 -2.10
C ILE A 60 1.61 0.31 -3.23
N ALA A 61 2.28 -0.30 -4.21
CA ALA A 61 2.87 0.45 -5.31
C ALA A 61 1.81 1.21 -6.11
N ILE A 62 0.68 0.55 -6.42
CA ILE A 62 -0.43 1.17 -7.14
C ILE A 62 -1.05 2.31 -6.33
N SER A 63 -1.28 2.14 -5.02
CA SER A 63 -1.86 3.22 -4.21
C SER A 63 -0.96 4.46 -4.21
N PHE A 64 0.35 4.27 -4.07
CA PHE A 64 1.30 5.37 -4.20
C PHE A 64 1.30 6.02 -5.58
N ILE A 65 1.32 5.23 -6.65
CA ILE A 65 1.33 5.76 -8.03
C ILE A 65 0.09 6.58 -8.29
N ILE A 66 -1.10 6.13 -7.83
CA ILE A 66 -2.34 6.91 -7.96
C ILE A 66 -2.21 8.26 -7.25
N TYR A 67 -1.75 8.27 -6.00
CA TYR A 67 -1.61 9.49 -5.21
C TYR A 67 -0.56 10.44 -5.79
N LEU A 68 0.59 9.92 -6.22
CA LEU A 68 1.61 10.70 -6.92
C LEU A 68 1.06 11.30 -8.22
N ASN A 69 0.34 10.50 -9.01
CA ASN A 69 -0.20 10.94 -10.30
C ASN A 69 -1.24 12.06 -10.14
N ILE A 70 -2.07 12.03 -9.09
CA ILE A 70 -3.02 13.11 -8.80
C ILE A 70 -2.26 14.44 -8.66
N ASN A 71 -1.18 14.49 -7.87
CA ASN A 71 -0.43 15.73 -7.69
C ASN A 71 0.48 16.09 -8.88
N TRP A 72 1.08 15.12 -9.57
CA TRP A 72 1.88 15.40 -10.76
C TRP A 72 1.07 15.96 -11.93
N THR A 73 -0.23 15.64 -12.00
CA THR A 73 -1.11 16.10 -13.09
C THR A 73 -2.02 17.27 -12.69
N ALA A 74 -2.06 17.61 -11.40
CA ALA A 74 -2.87 18.71 -10.92
C ALA A 74 -2.33 20.08 -11.36
N LYS A 75 -3.24 20.99 -11.74
CA LYS A 75 -2.91 22.41 -11.97
C LYS A 75 -2.48 23.12 -10.69
N ILE A 76 -3.06 22.71 -9.56
CA ILE A 76 -2.77 23.21 -8.22
C ILE A 76 -2.56 21.97 -7.35
N PRO A 77 -1.31 21.67 -6.93
CA PRO A 77 -1.03 20.48 -6.13
C PRO A 77 -1.68 20.51 -4.74
N GLU A 78 -2.21 19.37 -4.31
CA GLU A 78 -2.86 19.20 -3.02
C GLU A 78 -1.84 18.81 -1.95
N GLY A 79 -1.59 19.70 -0.99
CA GLY A 79 -0.62 19.47 0.09
C GLY A 79 -1.05 18.39 1.09
N LEU A 80 -2.36 18.17 1.27
CA LEU A 80 -2.90 17.21 2.24
C LEU A 80 -3.05 15.78 1.69
N LEU A 81 -2.86 15.58 0.39
CA LEU A 81 -3.08 14.29 -0.27
C LEU A 81 -2.21 13.18 0.33
N GLY A 82 -0.95 13.49 0.62
CA GLY A 82 -0.04 12.54 1.25
C GLY A 82 -0.47 12.11 2.65
N LEU A 83 -1.00 13.05 3.45
CA LEU A 83 -1.57 12.75 4.77
C LEU A 83 -2.81 11.86 4.63
N GLY A 84 -3.64 12.09 3.60
CA GLY A 84 -4.75 11.20 3.25
C GLY A 84 -4.30 9.76 3.02
N HIS A 85 -3.19 9.57 2.30
CA HIS A 85 -2.59 8.23 2.14
C HIS A 85 -2.16 7.65 3.48
N ILE A 86 -1.42 8.42 4.31
CA ILE A 86 -0.93 7.95 5.62
C ILE A 86 -2.09 7.47 6.49
N PHE A 87 -3.12 8.29 6.64
CA PHE A 87 -4.25 7.98 7.49
C PHE A 87 -5.16 6.88 6.92
N SER A 88 -5.03 6.56 5.63
CA SER A 88 -5.71 5.42 5.00
C SER A 88 -5.02 4.08 5.28
N LEU A 89 -3.70 4.07 5.52
CA LEU A 89 -2.90 2.85 5.76
C LEU A 89 -3.33 1.98 6.95
N PRO A 90 -3.84 2.50 8.09
CA PRO A 90 -4.33 1.67 9.19
C PRO A 90 -5.39 0.65 8.75
N GLY A 91 -6.33 1.04 7.88
CA GLY A 91 -7.32 0.13 7.31
C GLY A 91 -6.68 -1.00 6.50
N ALA A 92 -5.73 -0.65 5.63
CA ALA A 92 -4.97 -1.62 4.85
C ALA A 92 -4.16 -2.57 5.73
N PHE A 93 -3.53 -2.03 6.78
CA PHE A 93 -2.75 -2.81 7.73
C PHE A 93 -3.62 -3.85 8.44
N LEU A 94 -4.78 -3.44 8.97
CA LEU A 94 -5.70 -4.33 9.67
C LEU A 94 -6.18 -5.48 8.77
N THR A 95 -6.64 -5.18 7.56
CA THR A 95 -7.15 -6.20 6.64
C THR A 95 -6.05 -7.15 6.16
N VAL A 96 -4.83 -6.66 5.91
CA VAL A 96 -3.68 -7.52 5.58
C VAL A 96 -3.34 -8.45 6.75
N MET A 97 -3.32 -7.95 8.00
CA MET A 97 -3.05 -8.80 9.17
C MET A 97 -4.12 -9.87 9.38
N ILE A 98 -5.41 -9.50 9.31
CA ILE A 98 -6.54 -10.44 9.47
C ILE A 98 -6.48 -11.53 8.39
N THR A 99 -6.24 -11.12 7.15
CA THR A 99 -6.15 -12.04 6.01
C THR A 99 -4.93 -12.95 6.12
N ALA A 100 -3.79 -12.41 6.55
CA ALA A 100 -2.57 -13.17 6.76
C ALA A 100 -2.75 -14.24 7.84
N PHE A 101 -3.39 -13.88 8.96
CA PHE A 101 -3.74 -14.81 10.02
C PHE A 101 -4.67 -15.93 9.51
N TRP A 102 -5.69 -15.57 8.73
CA TRP A 102 -6.65 -16.53 8.19
C TRP A 102 -6.03 -17.50 7.17
N LEU A 103 -5.19 -16.99 6.26
CA LEU A 103 -4.45 -17.83 5.31
C LEU A 103 -3.49 -18.80 6.00
N LYS A 104 -2.80 -18.33 7.05
CA LYS A 104 -1.93 -19.19 7.88
C LYS A 104 -2.73 -20.31 8.53
N LYS A 105 -3.90 -20.02 9.09
CA LYS A 105 -4.78 -21.02 9.70
C LYS A 105 -5.28 -22.06 8.68
N LYS A 106 -5.55 -21.65 7.44
CA LYS A 106 -6.00 -22.54 6.36
C LYS A 106 -4.89 -23.38 5.72
N ASN A 107 -3.62 -23.12 6.05
CA ASN A 107 -2.46 -23.77 5.43
C ASN A 107 -2.53 -23.76 3.88
N ASN A 108 -3.02 -22.66 3.30
CA ASN A 108 -3.23 -22.55 1.86
C ASN A 108 -1.93 -22.11 1.16
N HIS A 109 -1.45 -22.94 0.24
CA HIS A 109 -0.20 -22.72 -0.50
C HIS A 109 -0.40 -22.34 -1.97
N LEU A 110 -1.64 -22.18 -2.43
CA LEU A 110 -1.93 -21.86 -3.83
C LEU A 110 -1.40 -20.45 -4.20
N PRO A 111 -0.34 -20.35 -5.03
CA PRO A 111 0.36 -19.08 -5.26
C PRO A 111 -0.55 -18.00 -5.88
N ALA A 112 -1.33 -18.37 -6.89
CA ALA A 112 -2.22 -17.44 -7.60
C ALA A 112 -3.39 -16.93 -6.75
N GLN A 113 -3.86 -17.74 -5.79
CA GLN A 113 -4.89 -17.32 -4.85
C GLN A 113 -4.31 -16.38 -3.80
N ASN A 114 -3.15 -16.73 -3.24
CA ASN A 114 -2.48 -15.91 -2.23
C ASN A 114 -2.08 -14.53 -2.78
N LEU A 115 -1.66 -14.44 -4.05
CA LEU A 115 -1.43 -13.16 -4.72
C LEU A 115 -2.68 -12.28 -4.76
N ARG A 116 -3.79 -12.83 -5.27
CA ARG A 116 -5.07 -12.10 -5.36
C ARG A 116 -5.55 -11.66 -3.99
N VAL A 117 -5.52 -12.56 -3.03
CA VAL A 117 -5.95 -12.28 -1.66
C VAL A 117 -5.08 -11.21 -1.01
N GLY A 118 -3.76 -11.27 -1.17
CA GLY A 118 -2.84 -10.22 -0.69
C GLY A 118 -3.16 -8.86 -1.29
N PHE A 119 -3.30 -8.80 -2.61
CA PHE A 119 -3.67 -7.58 -3.33
C PHE A 119 -5.00 -6.99 -2.84
N PHE A 120 -6.08 -7.78 -2.89
CA PHE A 120 -7.41 -7.29 -2.51
C PHE A 120 -7.51 -6.96 -1.02
N SER A 121 -6.82 -7.68 -0.15
CA SER A 121 -6.82 -7.38 1.29
C SER A 121 -6.30 -5.97 1.57
N PHE A 122 -5.16 -5.59 0.98
CA PHE A 122 -4.63 -4.24 1.09
C PHE A 122 -5.59 -3.23 0.48
N THR A 123 -5.99 -3.43 -0.79
CA THR A 123 -6.80 -2.46 -1.53
C THR A 123 -8.14 -2.17 -0.85
N ILE A 124 -8.85 -3.21 -0.38
CA ILE A 124 -10.15 -3.05 0.28
C ILE A 124 -9.98 -2.28 1.60
N GLY A 125 -9.01 -2.68 2.43
CA GLY A 125 -8.78 -1.99 3.71
C GLY A 125 -8.34 -0.54 3.54
N PHE A 126 -7.50 -0.29 2.54
CA PHE A 126 -7.05 1.06 2.19
C PHE A 126 -8.22 1.94 1.75
N LEU A 127 -9.01 1.48 0.77
CA LEU A 127 -10.12 2.26 0.21
C LEU A 127 -11.23 2.51 1.23
N LEU A 128 -11.63 1.51 2.02
CA LEU A 128 -12.66 1.70 3.04
C LEU A 128 -12.27 2.77 4.05
N ASN A 129 -11.02 2.74 4.51
CA ASN A 129 -10.53 3.72 5.47
C ASN A 129 -10.28 5.10 4.81
N GLN A 130 -9.80 5.12 3.56
CA GLN A 130 -9.66 6.36 2.79
C GLN A 130 -10.99 7.09 2.65
N ILE A 131 -12.08 6.38 2.33
CA ILE A 131 -13.41 6.98 2.21
C ILE A 131 -13.83 7.64 3.52
N VAL A 132 -13.54 7.02 4.66
CA VAL A 132 -13.85 7.61 5.97
C VAL A 132 -12.98 8.85 6.21
N ILE A 133 -11.66 8.74 6.04
CA ILE A 133 -10.71 9.81 6.34
C ILE A 133 -10.93 11.02 5.41
N CYS A 134 -10.97 10.80 4.10
CA CYS A 134 -11.01 11.86 3.10
C CYS A 134 -12.38 12.53 2.96
N ASN A 135 -13.44 11.98 3.56
CA ASN A 135 -14.77 12.61 3.54
C ASN A 135 -15.20 13.17 4.89
N LEU A 136 -14.76 12.56 6.00
CA LEU A 136 -15.23 12.94 7.33
C LEU A 136 -14.18 13.70 8.15
N TRP A 137 -12.88 13.48 7.91
CA TRP A 137 -11.82 13.98 8.79
C TRP A 137 -10.91 15.00 8.12
N MET A 138 -10.67 14.88 6.82
CA MET A 138 -9.77 15.77 6.08
C MET A 138 -10.14 15.85 4.61
N TYR A 139 -9.82 16.98 3.98
CA TYR A 139 -9.98 17.15 2.53
C TYR A 139 -8.76 16.56 1.79
N CYS A 140 -9.01 15.66 0.85
CA CYS A 140 -8.00 14.98 0.04
C CYS A 140 -8.13 15.34 -1.46
N GLY A 141 -8.65 16.53 -1.78
CA GLY A 141 -8.85 16.95 -3.16
C GLY A 141 -9.92 16.12 -3.87
N VAL A 142 -9.57 15.59 -5.05
CA VAL A 142 -10.43 14.75 -5.89
C VAL A 142 -10.86 13.42 -5.26
N LEU A 143 -10.27 13.05 -4.13
CA LEU A 143 -10.61 11.84 -3.38
C LEU A 143 -11.70 12.09 -2.32
N SER A 144 -12.12 13.35 -2.13
CA SER A 144 -13.24 13.74 -1.28
C SER A 144 -14.51 13.88 -2.14
N PHE A 145 -15.61 13.24 -1.73
CA PHE A 145 -16.88 13.18 -2.45
C PHE A 145 -18.09 13.24 -1.52
#